data_AF-A0AA35RWA4-F1
#
_entry.id   AF-A0AA35RWA4-F1
#
_cell.length_a   1.000
_cell.length_b   1.000
_cell.length_c   1.000
_cell.angle_alpha   90.00
_cell.angle_beta   90.00
_cell.angle_gamma   90.00
#
_symmetry.space_group_name_H-M   'P 1'
#
loop_
_entity.id
_entity.type
_entity.pdbx_description
1 polymer ?
#
loop_
_entity_poly.entity_id
_entity_poly.type
_entity_poly.pdbx_seq_one_letter_code
_entity_poly.pdbx_strand_id
1 'polypeptide(L)'
;MTVFATTRAPRAAAPPESEWPLPLNQRNQCDGLELLAALNPETVPLCIFDPQYRGILDKMQYGNEGISRGQSRSALPQMSEETIGAFISGISRALIPSGHLFLWVDKFHICTGVEPWFDKFGLGIVDLVTWNKAKMGMGYRTRRYGEYLVIAQKLPKRAKGIWHRHNIPDVWTESVDKHFAHAKPVILQAALIEAVTDPGDVVLDPSAGSYSVLKAAKWVGRNFIGCDVNGMEPDGGAALPRIDDSNPGRRDGSYTRLFDDADIGAMLSQIHATSIRAGMELERAIQNRAKDCQILIPDLDAFLSRSHNFDGVFLADKKVVRKSQTIGAGTQPDYLVFDQRHGRRHCYVVELKDGDVFDTKKTDGEIDSLNNFVQVAARRIEYSLEIRVCSFNQRDKSAIANGFKNRIDISEVWTGSDFCGMLGIDYHAILNERTAHAESNREWLVSSMMHIPELRQIAREFLAQTPND
;
A
#
# COMPACT_ATOMS: atom_id res chain seq x y z
N MET A 1 -34.33 -28.18 -1.23
CA MET A 1 -33.94 -29.37 -0.46
C MET A 1 -32.48 -29.23 -0.06
N THR A 2 -32.18 -29.20 1.24
CA THR A 2 -30.79 -29.22 1.75
C THR A 2 -30.26 -30.64 1.61
N VAL A 3 -29.16 -30.83 0.88
CA VAL A 3 -28.57 -32.15 0.67
C VAL A 3 -27.55 -32.43 1.76
N PHE A 4 -27.83 -33.40 2.63
CA PHE A 4 -26.92 -33.83 3.69
C PHE A 4 -25.98 -34.92 3.17
N ALA A 5 -25.00 -34.56 2.34
CA ALA A 5 -23.90 -35.44 1.99
C ALA A 5 -22.62 -35.03 2.76
N THR A 6 -21.85 -36.01 3.24
CA THR A 6 -20.64 -35.83 4.04
C THR A 6 -19.38 -35.54 3.22
N THR A 7 -19.43 -35.81 1.91
CA THR A 7 -18.31 -35.61 0.97
C THR A 7 -18.61 -34.48 -0.01
N ARG A 8 -17.67 -33.55 -0.21
CA ARG A 8 -17.73 -32.55 -1.28
C ARG A 8 -17.86 -33.30 -2.61
N ALA A 9 -18.81 -32.91 -3.47
CA ALA A 9 -18.88 -33.45 -4.82
C ALA A 9 -17.51 -33.24 -5.52
N PRO A 10 -17.09 -34.13 -6.44
CA PRO A 10 -15.78 -34.01 -7.08
C PRO A 10 -15.62 -32.60 -7.68
N ARG A 11 -14.61 -31.90 -7.17
CA ARG A 11 -14.25 -30.52 -7.54
C ARG A 11 -13.93 -30.51 -9.03
N ALA A 12 -14.39 -29.50 -9.77
CA ALA A 12 -13.67 -29.13 -10.98
C ALA A 12 -12.27 -28.68 -10.52
N ALA A 13 -11.20 -29.30 -11.04
CA ALA A 13 -9.87 -28.78 -10.79
C ALA A 13 -9.83 -27.33 -11.28
N ALA A 14 -9.22 -26.43 -10.51
CA ALA A 14 -9.06 -25.05 -10.94
C ALA A 14 -8.33 -25.07 -12.31
N PRO A 15 -8.85 -24.37 -13.32
CA PRO A 15 -8.23 -24.36 -14.64
C PRO A 15 -6.81 -23.79 -14.54
N PRO A 16 -5.90 -24.22 -15.43
CA PRO A 16 -4.53 -23.72 -15.46
C PRO A 16 -4.50 -22.19 -15.60
N GLU A 17 -3.43 -21.56 -15.10
CA GLU A 17 -3.34 -20.09 -15.04
C GLU A 17 -3.57 -19.40 -16.39
N SER A 18 -3.18 -20.05 -17.50
CA SER A 18 -3.38 -19.58 -18.88
C SER A 18 -4.85 -19.49 -19.34
N GLU A 19 -5.77 -20.14 -18.64
CA GLU A 19 -7.21 -20.15 -18.97
C GLU A 19 -7.99 -19.06 -18.23
N TRP A 20 -7.34 -18.30 -17.34
CA TRP A 20 -7.98 -17.16 -16.68
C TRP A 20 -7.94 -15.91 -17.56
N PRO A 21 -9.05 -15.14 -17.62
CA PRO A 21 -9.14 -13.98 -18.51
C PRO A 21 -8.26 -12.80 -18.06
N LEU A 22 -7.85 -12.78 -16.80
CA LEU A 22 -6.92 -11.81 -16.23
C LEU A 22 -5.87 -12.53 -15.37
N PRO A 23 -4.69 -11.93 -15.17
CA PRO A 23 -3.70 -12.48 -14.26
C PRO A 23 -4.25 -12.68 -12.85
N LEU A 24 -3.97 -13.85 -12.28
CA LEU A 24 -4.31 -14.17 -10.89
C LEU A 24 -3.46 -13.33 -9.93
N ASN A 25 -3.99 -13.09 -8.73
CA ASN A 25 -3.29 -12.47 -7.61
C ASN A 25 -2.77 -11.04 -7.87
N GLN A 26 -3.34 -10.36 -8.86
CA GLN A 26 -3.02 -8.99 -9.27
C GLN A 26 -4.20 -8.03 -9.04
N ARG A 27 -3.89 -6.73 -9.09
CA ARG A 27 -4.89 -5.65 -9.05
C ARG A 27 -5.28 -5.27 -10.48
N ASN A 28 -6.26 -5.97 -11.05
CA ASN A 28 -6.58 -5.82 -12.47
C ASN A 28 -7.51 -4.62 -12.72
N GLN A 29 -7.21 -3.80 -13.73
CA GLN A 29 -8.12 -2.76 -14.19
C GLN A 29 -9.05 -3.31 -15.28
N CYS A 30 -10.33 -3.47 -14.97
CA CYS A 30 -11.34 -4.01 -15.90
C CYS A 30 -12.76 -3.74 -15.37
N ASP A 31 -13.74 -3.69 -16.26
CA ASP A 31 -15.15 -3.70 -15.86
C ASP A 31 -15.53 -5.08 -15.28
N GLY A 32 -16.18 -5.08 -14.11
CA GLY A 32 -16.55 -6.31 -13.42
C GLY A 32 -17.51 -7.21 -14.19
N LEU A 33 -18.42 -6.64 -15.00
CA LEU A 33 -19.30 -7.41 -15.87
C LEU A 33 -18.55 -8.00 -17.05
N GLU A 34 -17.52 -7.33 -17.58
CA GLU A 34 -16.63 -7.88 -18.61
C GLU A 34 -15.83 -9.06 -18.07
N LEU A 35 -15.23 -8.93 -16.88
CA LEU A 35 -14.58 -10.05 -16.19
C LEU A 35 -15.56 -11.21 -16.00
N LEU A 36 -16.74 -10.94 -15.45
CA LEU A 36 -17.77 -11.95 -15.25
C LEU A 36 -18.23 -12.59 -16.55
N ALA A 37 -18.25 -11.88 -17.68
CA ALA A 37 -18.60 -12.46 -18.98
C ALA A 37 -17.49 -13.36 -19.53
N ALA A 38 -16.22 -13.00 -19.32
CA ALA A 38 -15.07 -13.73 -19.81
C ALA A 38 -14.77 -15.02 -19.02
N LEU A 39 -15.22 -15.12 -17.77
CA LEU A 39 -15.01 -16.32 -16.95
C LEU A 39 -15.77 -17.54 -17.50
N ASN A 40 -15.13 -18.71 -17.42
CA ASN A 40 -15.80 -19.98 -17.62
C ASN A 40 -16.89 -20.20 -16.55
N PRO A 41 -18.04 -20.83 -16.90
CA PRO A 41 -19.06 -21.15 -15.91
C PRO A 41 -18.52 -22.15 -14.88
N GLU A 42 -19.09 -22.16 -13.68
CA GLU A 42 -18.82 -23.16 -12.64
C GLU A 42 -17.33 -23.40 -12.36
N THR A 43 -16.59 -22.31 -12.17
CA THR A 43 -15.12 -22.34 -12.04
C THR A 43 -14.64 -21.88 -10.66
N VAL A 44 -15.40 -21.02 -9.97
CA VAL A 44 -14.99 -20.48 -8.66
C VAL A 44 -15.86 -20.99 -7.50
N PRO A 45 -15.28 -21.34 -6.34
CA PRO A 45 -16.02 -21.75 -5.14
C PRO A 45 -16.66 -20.59 -4.37
N LEU A 46 -16.08 -19.39 -4.49
CA LEU A 46 -16.45 -18.23 -3.69
C LEU A 46 -16.36 -16.95 -4.51
N CYS A 47 -17.40 -16.14 -4.43
CA CYS A 47 -17.40 -14.74 -4.81
C CYS A 47 -17.67 -13.86 -3.58
N ILE A 48 -16.87 -12.81 -3.39
CA ILE A 48 -17.18 -11.72 -2.45
C ILE A 48 -17.53 -10.50 -3.30
N PHE A 49 -18.61 -9.80 -2.97
CA PHE A 49 -19.12 -8.69 -3.79
C PHE A 49 -19.56 -7.53 -2.89
N ASP A 50 -19.08 -6.33 -3.19
CA ASP A 50 -19.41 -5.08 -2.48
C ASP A 50 -19.89 -4.01 -3.49
N PRO A 51 -21.16 -4.07 -3.91
CA PRO A 51 -21.70 -3.12 -4.88
C PRO A 51 -21.80 -1.70 -4.32
N GLN A 52 -21.62 -0.71 -5.18
CA GLN A 52 -21.84 0.70 -4.85
C GLN A 52 -23.34 1.04 -4.94
N TYR A 53 -24.07 0.86 -3.84
CA TYR A 53 -25.53 1.09 -3.79
C TYR A 53 -25.93 2.57 -4.00
N ARG A 54 -26.81 2.82 -4.98
CA ARG A 54 -27.40 4.14 -5.28
C ARG A 54 -28.26 4.71 -4.13
N GLY A 55 -29.01 3.84 -3.44
CA GLY A 55 -30.11 4.24 -2.55
C GLY A 55 -29.74 4.95 -1.24
N ILE A 56 -28.47 5.03 -0.87
CA ILE A 56 -28.02 5.62 0.40
C ILE A 56 -28.05 7.15 0.34
N LEU A 57 -27.62 7.77 -0.76
CA LEU A 57 -27.51 9.23 -0.86
C LEU A 57 -28.84 9.90 -1.23
N ASP A 58 -29.60 9.30 -2.17
CA ASP A 58 -30.90 9.85 -2.61
C ASP A 58 -31.95 9.89 -1.49
N LYS A 59 -31.86 8.99 -0.50
CA LYS A 59 -32.76 8.94 0.66
C LYS A 59 -32.20 9.66 1.90
N MET A 60 -30.96 10.15 1.86
CA MET A 60 -30.29 10.86 2.94
C MET A 60 -29.99 12.32 2.56
N GLN A 61 -30.98 13.04 2.05
CA GLN A 61 -30.94 14.50 1.86
C GLN A 61 -30.84 15.24 3.22
N TYR A 62 -29.70 15.11 3.91
CA TYR A 62 -29.44 15.69 5.22
C TYR A 62 -28.41 16.83 5.18
N GLY A 63 -28.18 17.42 4.00
CA GLY A 63 -27.67 18.79 3.85
C GLY A 63 -26.15 19.00 3.90
N ASN A 64 -25.34 18.03 4.34
CA ASN A 64 -23.88 18.20 4.49
C ASN A 64 -23.00 17.13 3.81
N GLU A 65 -23.59 16.10 3.21
CA GLU A 65 -22.86 15.04 2.48
C GLU A 65 -22.33 15.60 1.15
N GLY A 66 -21.03 15.44 0.88
CA GLY A 66 -20.38 15.97 -0.33
C GLY A 66 -19.85 17.41 -0.24
N ILE A 67 -20.20 18.19 0.79
CA ILE A 67 -19.72 19.58 0.97
C ILE A 67 -18.48 19.63 1.87
N SER A 68 -18.49 18.93 3.02
CA SER A 68 -17.35 18.90 3.97
C SER A 68 -16.96 17.51 4.48
N ARG A 69 -17.81 16.49 4.28
CA ARG A 69 -17.60 15.10 4.75
C ARG A 69 -18.07 14.09 3.72
N GLY A 70 -17.29 13.03 3.50
CA GLY A 70 -17.65 11.93 2.60
C GLY A 70 -17.50 12.20 1.10
N GLN A 71 -16.77 13.26 0.72
CA GLN A 71 -16.60 13.72 -0.67
C GLN A 71 -16.17 12.59 -1.63
N SER A 72 -15.20 11.76 -1.24
CA SER A 72 -14.73 10.63 -2.07
C SER A 72 -15.82 9.59 -2.35
N ARG A 73 -16.74 9.36 -1.38
CA ARG A 73 -17.85 8.39 -1.54
C ARG A 73 -18.93 8.88 -2.48
N SER A 74 -19.21 10.19 -2.45
CA SER A 74 -20.21 10.82 -3.30
C SER A 74 -19.76 10.92 -4.76
N ALA A 75 -18.46 10.79 -5.04
CA ALA A 75 -17.88 10.86 -6.38
C ALA A 75 -17.88 9.50 -7.12
N LEU A 76 -18.14 8.39 -6.42
CA LEU A 76 -18.10 7.05 -7.03
C LEU A 76 -19.32 6.79 -7.93
N PRO A 77 -19.15 6.10 -9.08
CA PRO A 77 -20.27 5.69 -9.92
C PRO A 77 -21.19 4.74 -9.15
N GLN A 78 -22.47 5.11 -9.01
CA GLN A 78 -23.46 4.30 -8.31
C GLN A 78 -24.09 3.26 -9.23
N MET A 79 -24.28 2.03 -8.73
CA MET A 79 -24.91 0.93 -9.47
C MET A 79 -26.43 0.96 -9.32
N SER A 80 -27.15 0.75 -10.44
CA SER A 80 -28.60 0.56 -10.43
C SER A 80 -28.98 -0.86 -9.97
N GLU A 81 -30.25 -1.09 -9.61
CA GLU A 81 -30.72 -2.44 -9.27
C GLU A 81 -30.56 -3.42 -10.44
N GLU A 82 -30.75 -2.94 -11.69
CA GLU A 82 -30.52 -3.74 -12.89
C GLU A 82 -29.05 -4.13 -13.03
N THR A 83 -28.14 -3.20 -12.71
CA THR A 83 -26.70 -3.44 -12.72
C THR A 83 -26.32 -4.50 -11.69
N ILE A 84 -26.80 -4.36 -10.45
CA ILE A 84 -26.60 -5.35 -9.39
C ILE A 84 -27.15 -6.72 -9.79
N GLY A 85 -28.32 -6.76 -10.44
CA GLY A 85 -28.90 -7.99 -10.98
C GLY A 85 -28.01 -8.64 -12.06
N ALA A 86 -27.39 -7.85 -12.94
CA ALA A 86 -26.45 -8.35 -13.95
C ALA A 86 -25.20 -8.96 -13.30
N PHE A 87 -24.64 -8.31 -12.27
CA PHE A 87 -23.53 -8.87 -11.48
C PHE A 87 -23.92 -10.20 -10.84
N ILE A 88 -25.06 -10.26 -10.15
CA ILE A 88 -25.50 -11.49 -9.45
C ILE A 88 -25.76 -12.63 -10.45
N SER A 89 -26.31 -12.32 -11.63
CA SER A 89 -26.45 -13.28 -12.73
C SER A 89 -25.09 -13.85 -13.18
N GLY A 90 -24.11 -12.98 -13.45
CA GLY A 90 -22.76 -13.38 -13.84
C GLY A 90 -22.05 -14.19 -12.74
N ILE A 91 -22.18 -13.77 -11.49
CA ILE A 91 -21.63 -14.46 -10.32
C ILE A 91 -22.24 -15.86 -10.20
N SER A 92 -23.56 -16.01 -10.29
CA SER A 92 -24.21 -17.32 -10.22
C SER A 92 -23.73 -18.26 -11.33
N ARG A 93 -23.50 -17.74 -12.54
CA ARG A 93 -22.93 -18.51 -13.65
C ARG A 93 -21.50 -18.99 -13.33
N ALA A 94 -20.66 -18.13 -12.77
CA ALA A 94 -19.27 -18.44 -12.45
C ALA A 94 -19.10 -19.39 -11.25
N LEU A 95 -20.02 -19.36 -10.28
CA LEU A 95 -19.97 -20.20 -9.09
C LEU A 95 -20.18 -21.69 -9.41
N ILE A 96 -19.36 -22.56 -8.81
CA ILE A 96 -19.61 -24.02 -8.80
C ILE A 96 -20.90 -24.35 -8.03
N PRO A 97 -21.52 -25.52 -8.25
CA PRO A 97 -22.60 -26.03 -7.41
C PRO A 97 -22.21 -26.03 -5.91
N SER A 98 -23.11 -25.56 -5.05
CA SER A 98 -22.85 -25.33 -3.61
C SER A 98 -21.78 -24.29 -3.26
N GLY A 99 -21.28 -23.52 -4.25
CA GLY A 99 -20.43 -22.35 -4.05
C GLY A 99 -21.17 -21.18 -3.39
N HIS A 100 -20.41 -20.21 -2.89
CA HIS A 100 -20.93 -19.13 -2.05
C HIS A 100 -20.77 -17.74 -2.70
N LEU A 101 -21.76 -16.89 -2.45
CA LEU A 101 -21.69 -15.45 -2.63
C LEU A 101 -21.78 -14.79 -1.25
N PHE A 102 -20.74 -14.03 -0.88
CA PHE A 102 -20.77 -13.12 0.26
C PHE A 102 -21.03 -11.71 -0.25
N LEU A 103 -22.26 -11.24 -0.07
CA LEU A 103 -22.72 -9.95 -0.55
C LEU A 103 -22.73 -8.94 0.59
N TRP A 104 -21.93 -7.87 0.49
CA TRP A 104 -22.07 -6.73 1.40
C TRP A 104 -23.36 -5.99 1.07
N VAL A 105 -24.18 -5.73 2.09
CA VAL A 105 -25.47 -5.07 1.94
C VAL A 105 -25.62 -3.99 3.01
N ASP A 106 -26.20 -2.85 2.64
CA ASP A 106 -26.55 -1.84 3.62
C ASP A 106 -27.86 -2.15 4.36
N LYS A 107 -28.03 -1.50 5.52
CA LYS A 107 -29.17 -1.72 6.41
C LYS A 107 -30.53 -1.52 5.73
N PHE A 108 -30.64 -0.61 4.78
CA PHE A 108 -31.90 -0.30 4.11
C PHE A 108 -32.36 -1.50 3.29
N HIS A 109 -31.49 -2.03 2.42
CA HIS A 109 -31.82 -3.17 1.56
C HIS A 109 -32.13 -4.44 2.36
N ILE A 110 -31.45 -4.66 3.49
CA ILE A 110 -31.79 -5.76 4.40
C ILE A 110 -33.21 -5.64 4.92
N CYS A 111 -33.63 -4.43 5.33
CA CYS A 111 -34.96 -4.20 5.87
C CYS A 111 -36.06 -4.19 4.79
N THR A 112 -35.75 -3.81 3.55
CA THR A 112 -36.72 -3.81 2.45
C THR A 112 -36.76 -5.13 1.67
N GLY A 113 -35.81 -6.02 1.91
CA GLY A 113 -35.70 -7.32 1.27
C GLY A 113 -34.67 -7.33 0.13
N VAL A 114 -33.88 -8.40 0.09
CA VAL A 114 -32.87 -8.69 -0.95
C VAL A 114 -33.15 -9.98 -1.71
N GLU A 115 -34.13 -10.77 -1.28
CA GLU A 115 -34.53 -12.04 -1.91
C GLU A 115 -34.78 -11.95 -3.43
N PRO A 116 -35.42 -10.88 -3.97
CA PRO A 116 -35.67 -10.77 -5.41
C PRO A 116 -34.40 -10.79 -6.27
N TRP A 117 -33.25 -10.44 -5.70
CA TRP A 117 -31.97 -10.47 -6.40
C TRP A 117 -31.43 -11.89 -6.58
N PHE A 118 -31.84 -12.86 -5.76
CA PHE A 118 -31.27 -14.21 -5.74
C PHE A 118 -32.18 -15.26 -6.39
N ASP A 119 -33.50 -15.13 -6.21
CA ASP A 119 -34.49 -16.18 -6.57
C ASP A 119 -34.39 -16.63 -8.03
N LYS A 120 -34.12 -15.70 -8.94
CA LYS A 120 -34.05 -15.98 -10.39
C LYS A 120 -32.76 -16.68 -10.82
N PHE A 121 -31.75 -16.74 -9.96
CA PHE A 121 -30.41 -17.20 -10.31
C PHE A 121 -29.97 -18.45 -9.55
N GLY A 122 -30.89 -19.15 -8.88
CA GLY A 122 -30.56 -20.40 -8.18
C GLY A 122 -29.59 -20.19 -7.01
N LEU A 123 -29.57 -18.99 -6.44
CA LEU A 123 -28.89 -18.66 -5.20
C LEU A 123 -29.93 -18.62 -4.09
N GLY A 124 -29.61 -19.16 -2.92
CA GLY A 124 -30.47 -19.01 -1.77
C GLY A 124 -29.69 -18.53 -0.56
N ILE A 125 -30.27 -17.58 0.16
CA ILE A 125 -29.72 -17.06 1.42
C ILE A 125 -29.63 -18.21 2.43
N VAL A 126 -28.49 -18.31 3.11
CA VAL A 126 -28.22 -19.34 4.12
C VAL A 126 -27.77 -18.76 5.46
N ASP A 127 -27.21 -17.56 5.48
CA ASP A 127 -26.73 -16.93 6.71
C ASP A 127 -26.58 -15.39 6.56
N LEU A 128 -26.34 -14.70 7.68
CA LEU A 128 -26.10 -13.26 7.76
C LEU A 128 -25.02 -12.98 8.81
N VAL A 129 -23.96 -12.28 8.41
CA VAL A 129 -22.93 -11.79 9.33
C VAL A 129 -23.05 -10.28 9.51
N THR A 130 -22.97 -9.82 10.75
CA THR A 130 -22.89 -8.40 11.10
C THR A 130 -21.44 -8.04 11.44
N TRP A 131 -20.87 -7.12 10.68
CA TRP A 131 -19.58 -6.51 11.01
C TRP A 131 -19.80 -5.31 11.96
N ASN A 132 -19.42 -5.47 13.21
CA ASN A 132 -19.27 -4.40 14.18
C ASN A 132 -17.93 -3.66 13.97
N LYS A 133 -18.02 -2.41 13.52
CA LYS A 133 -16.83 -1.58 13.20
C LYS A 133 -16.07 -1.08 14.44
N ALA A 134 -16.56 -1.35 15.64
CA ALA A 134 -16.06 -0.81 16.91
C ALA A 134 -15.97 0.73 16.97
N LYS A 135 -16.58 1.42 16.00
CA LYS A 135 -16.53 2.87 15.82
C LYS A 135 -17.88 3.39 15.36
N MET A 136 -18.26 4.53 15.91
CA MET A 136 -19.56 5.14 15.65
C MET A 136 -19.60 5.86 14.28
N GLY A 137 -20.42 5.35 13.36
CA GLY A 137 -20.71 5.97 12.07
C GLY A 137 -21.81 7.03 12.13
N MET A 138 -22.24 7.52 10.95
CA MET A 138 -23.28 8.55 10.82
C MET A 138 -24.68 8.02 11.14
N GLY A 139 -25.60 8.93 11.51
CA GLY A 139 -27.02 8.63 11.70
C GLY A 139 -27.73 9.64 12.61
N TYR A 140 -28.95 10.05 12.24
CA TYR A 140 -29.76 11.00 13.01
C TYR A 140 -30.60 10.34 14.11
N ARG A 141 -31.08 9.11 13.87
CA ARG A 141 -31.86 8.34 14.85
C ARG A 141 -30.92 7.46 15.68
N THR A 142 -30.37 6.43 15.04
CA THR A 142 -29.36 5.54 15.62
C THR A 142 -28.05 5.69 14.85
N ARG A 143 -26.92 5.55 15.55
CA ARG A 143 -25.59 5.70 14.97
C ARG A 143 -25.11 4.36 14.39
N ARG A 144 -24.56 4.37 13.18
CA ARG A 144 -24.15 3.14 12.47
C ARG A 144 -22.89 2.53 13.07
N TYR A 145 -23.03 1.43 13.80
CA TYR A 145 -21.91 0.56 14.22
C TYR A 145 -21.74 -0.65 13.30
N GLY A 146 -22.85 -1.17 12.78
CA GLY A 146 -22.87 -2.36 11.93
C GLY A 146 -22.80 -2.07 10.43
N GLU A 147 -22.12 -2.94 9.71
CA GLU A 147 -22.39 -3.28 8.31
C GLU A 147 -22.74 -4.76 8.22
N TYR A 148 -23.32 -5.20 7.11
CA TYR A 148 -23.91 -6.53 7.04
C TYR A 148 -23.47 -7.25 5.77
N LEU A 149 -23.31 -8.56 5.90
CA LEU A 149 -22.87 -9.45 4.85
C LEU A 149 -23.88 -10.59 4.72
N VAL A 150 -24.65 -10.59 3.64
CA VAL A 150 -25.59 -11.66 3.32
C VAL A 150 -24.81 -12.81 2.70
N ILE A 151 -24.99 -14.01 3.26
CA ILE A 151 -24.38 -15.23 2.74
C ILE A 151 -25.41 -15.99 1.93
N ALA A 152 -25.17 -16.09 0.62
CA ALA A 152 -25.97 -16.88 -0.31
C ALA A 152 -25.16 -18.08 -0.83
N GLN A 153 -25.86 -19.18 -1.07
CA GLN A 153 -25.27 -20.40 -1.60
C GLN A 153 -25.96 -20.81 -2.91
N LYS A 154 -25.18 -21.14 -3.93
CA LYS A 154 -25.69 -21.69 -5.19
C LYS A 154 -26.26 -23.08 -4.94
N LEU A 155 -27.42 -23.36 -5.51
CA LEU A 155 -28.05 -24.67 -5.35
C LEU A 155 -27.12 -25.80 -5.87
N PRO A 156 -27.14 -26.98 -5.22
CA PRO A 156 -27.91 -27.33 -4.03
C PRO A 156 -27.32 -26.75 -2.73
N LYS A 157 -28.19 -26.41 -1.76
CA LYS A 157 -27.75 -25.95 -0.43
C LYS A 157 -27.13 -27.09 0.38
N ARG A 158 -25.94 -26.86 0.94
CA ARG A 158 -25.17 -27.82 1.75
C ARG A 158 -24.38 -27.10 2.84
N ALA A 159 -24.69 -27.41 4.10
CA ALA A 159 -23.90 -26.93 5.24
C ALA A 159 -22.72 -27.87 5.55
N LYS A 160 -22.97 -29.19 5.65
CA LYS A 160 -21.94 -30.19 5.98
C LYS A 160 -21.03 -30.45 4.77
N GLY A 161 -19.72 -30.49 5.02
CA GLY A 161 -18.68 -30.80 4.03
C GLY A 161 -18.30 -29.63 3.11
N ILE A 162 -18.83 -28.43 3.35
CA ILE A 162 -18.46 -27.19 2.64
C ILE A 162 -18.02 -26.10 3.63
N TRP A 163 -18.71 -25.96 4.77
CA TRP A 163 -18.33 -25.01 5.81
C TRP A 163 -17.36 -25.65 6.82
N HIS A 164 -16.11 -25.22 6.85
CA HIS A 164 -15.01 -25.83 7.62
C HIS A 164 -14.70 -25.12 8.94
N ARG A 165 -15.11 -23.86 9.11
CA ARG A 165 -14.71 -23.03 10.26
C ARG A 165 -15.88 -22.69 11.16
N HIS A 166 -15.98 -23.33 12.34
CA HIS A 166 -17.15 -23.22 13.22
C HIS A 166 -17.03 -22.19 14.35
N ASN A 167 -15.99 -21.35 14.35
CA ASN A 167 -15.73 -20.33 15.37
C ASN A 167 -15.91 -18.89 14.87
N ILE A 168 -16.69 -18.69 13.81
CA ILE A 168 -17.03 -17.36 13.30
C ILE A 168 -18.34 -16.91 13.98
N PRO A 169 -18.32 -15.90 14.86
CA PRO A 169 -19.55 -15.33 15.40
C PRO A 169 -20.35 -14.63 14.31
N ASP A 170 -21.68 -14.66 14.44
CA ASP A 170 -22.62 -13.92 13.59
C ASP A 170 -22.47 -12.39 13.74
N VAL A 171 -21.90 -11.93 14.86
CA VAL A 171 -21.43 -10.56 15.06
C VAL A 171 -19.92 -10.52 15.20
N TRP A 172 -19.22 -10.03 14.18
CA TRP A 172 -17.77 -9.92 14.14
C TRP A 172 -17.31 -8.50 14.47
N THR A 173 -16.42 -8.34 15.46
CA THR A 173 -15.87 -7.02 15.81
C THR A 173 -14.47 -6.84 15.25
N GLU A 174 -14.31 -5.85 14.37
CA GLU A 174 -13.02 -5.49 13.77
C GLU A 174 -12.99 -4.01 13.41
N SER A 175 -11.98 -3.28 13.86
CA SER A 175 -11.82 -1.86 13.52
C SER A 175 -10.90 -1.71 12.32
N VAL A 176 -11.32 -0.92 11.33
CA VAL A 176 -10.48 -0.52 10.18
C VAL A 176 -10.02 0.94 10.33
N ASP A 177 -8.91 1.29 9.68
CA ASP A 177 -8.41 2.67 9.64
C ASP A 177 -9.15 3.53 8.59
N LYS A 178 -9.19 4.84 8.79
CA LYS A 178 -9.98 5.81 8.01
C LYS A 178 -9.34 6.26 6.70
N HIS A 179 -8.05 5.99 6.49
CA HIS A 179 -7.31 6.50 5.34
C HIS A 179 -7.83 5.98 4.01
N PHE A 180 -8.40 4.77 3.99
CA PHE A 180 -9.05 4.20 2.80
C PHE A 180 -10.57 4.39 2.90
N ALA A 181 -11.15 5.11 1.94
CA ALA A 181 -12.59 5.16 1.81
C ALA A 181 -13.11 3.73 1.55
N HIS A 182 -14.01 3.24 2.40
CA HIS A 182 -14.63 1.90 2.28
C HIS A 182 -13.73 0.69 2.60
N ALA A 183 -12.72 0.84 3.45
CA ALA A 183 -11.99 -0.32 3.99
C ALA A 183 -12.95 -1.38 4.59
N LYS A 184 -12.81 -2.63 4.17
CA LYS A 184 -13.55 -3.79 4.67
C LYS A 184 -12.70 -4.60 5.66
N PRO A 185 -13.33 -5.37 6.56
CA PRO A 185 -12.63 -6.15 7.59
C PRO A 185 -11.90 -7.34 6.96
N VAL A 186 -10.58 -7.22 6.79
CA VAL A 186 -9.74 -8.23 6.13
C VAL A 186 -9.69 -9.53 6.96
N ILE A 187 -9.72 -9.45 8.29
CA ILE A 187 -9.66 -10.65 9.14
C ILE A 187 -10.98 -11.42 9.04
N LEU A 188 -12.12 -10.72 9.05
CA LEU A 188 -13.42 -11.34 8.77
C LEU A 188 -13.45 -11.99 7.39
N GLN A 189 -13.03 -11.28 6.34
CA GLN A 189 -12.98 -11.81 4.98
C GLN A 189 -12.11 -13.07 4.91
N ALA A 190 -10.92 -13.06 5.53
CA ALA A 190 -10.02 -14.20 5.59
C ALA A 190 -10.68 -15.41 6.29
N ALA A 191 -11.34 -15.18 7.43
CA ALA A 191 -12.05 -16.23 8.15
C ALA A 191 -13.18 -16.86 7.34
N LEU A 192 -13.95 -16.04 6.62
CA LEU A 192 -15.03 -16.49 5.76
C LEU A 192 -14.50 -17.21 4.50
N ILE A 193 -13.40 -16.76 3.91
CA ILE A 193 -12.73 -17.47 2.81
C ILE A 193 -12.31 -18.86 3.27
N GLU A 194 -11.65 -18.96 4.43
CA GLU A 194 -11.27 -20.26 5.01
C GLU A 194 -12.45 -21.17 5.28
N ALA A 195 -13.60 -20.59 5.65
CA ALA A 195 -14.78 -21.37 5.96
C ALA A 195 -15.30 -22.13 4.74
N VAL A 196 -15.18 -21.61 3.51
CA VAL A 196 -15.88 -22.18 2.33
C VAL A 196 -14.98 -22.54 1.14
N THR A 197 -13.66 -22.46 1.30
CA THR A 197 -12.68 -22.78 0.25
C THR A 197 -11.56 -23.66 0.81
N ASP A 198 -10.78 -24.32 -0.05
CA ASP A 198 -9.52 -24.98 0.35
C ASP A 198 -8.29 -24.19 -0.12
N PRO A 199 -7.08 -24.46 0.42
CA PRO A 199 -5.84 -23.88 -0.10
C PRO A 199 -5.71 -24.04 -1.62
N GLY A 200 -5.26 -22.98 -2.30
CA GLY A 200 -5.10 -22.94 -3.76
C GLY A 200 -6.38 -22.61 -4.56
N ASP A 201 -7.57 -22.64 -3.94
CA ASP A 201 -8.81 -22.17 -4.60
C ASP A 201 -8.70 -20.70 -5.03
N VAL A 202 -9.47 -20.34 -6.06
CA VAL A 202 -9.55 -18.96 -6.56
C VAL A 202 -10.80 -18.27 -6.01
N VAL A 203 -10.60 -17.15 -5.30
CA VAL A 203 -11.66 -16.28 -4.80
C VAL A 203 -11.92 -15.17 -5.81
N LEU A 204 -13.18 -14.99 -6.20
CA LEU A 204 -13.63 -13.96 -7.13
C LEU A 204 -14.08 -12.68 -6.40
N ASP A 205 -13.63 -11.52 -6.87
CA ASP A 205 -14.18 -10.21 -6.49
C ASP A 205 -14.30 -9.29 -7.73
N PRO A 206 -15.49 -9.16 -8.33
CA PRO A 206 -15.66 -8.40 -9.56
C PRO A 206 -15.81 -6.88 -9.32
N SER A 207 -15.71 -6.42 -8.07
CA SER A 207 -15.78 -5.00 -7.69
C SER A 207 -14.78 -4.72 -6.57
N ALA A 208 -13.50 -4.98 -6.85
CA ALA A 208 -12.49 -5.16 -5.82
C ALA A 208 -12.13 -3.89 -5.02
N GLY A 209 -12.37 -2.69 -5.57
CA GLY A 209 -12.08 -1.42 -4.91
C GLY A 209 -10.66 -1.36 -4.35
N SER A 210 -10.52 -1.35 -3.02
CA SER A 210 -9.24 -1.36 -2.30
C SER A 210 -8.47 -2.70 -2.34
N TYR A 211 -9.03 -3.74 -2.97
CA TYR A 211 -8.47 -5.09 -3.04
C TYR A 211 -8.30 -5.78 -1.66
N SER A 212 -9.21 -5.50 -0.73
CA SER A 212 -9.25 -6.16 0.59
C SER A 212 -9.41 -7.69 0.48
N VAL A 213 -10.19 -8.18 -0.49
CA VAL A 213 -10.40 -9.61 -0.75
C VAL A 213 -9.14 -10.28 -1.30
N LEU A 214 -8.36 -9.61 -2.17
CA LEU A 214 -7.05 -10.10 -2.63
C LEU A 214 -6.11 -10.31 -1.45
N LYS A 215 -6.06 -9.34 -0.52
CA LYS A 215 -5.25 -9.44 0.69
C LYS A 215 -5.71 -10.58 1.58
N ALA A 216 -7.01 -10.71 1.82
CA ALA A 216 -7.59 -11.78 2.62
C ALA A 216 -7.32 -13.16 2.02
N ALA A 217 -7.53 -13.34 0.70
CA ALA A 217 -7.28 -14.59 -0.02
C ALA A 217 -5.81 -15.01 0.08
N LYS A 218 -4.87 -14.07 -0.17
CA LYS A 218 -3.44 -14.33 -0.01
C LYS A 218 -3.11 -14.78 1.41
N TRP A 219 -3.58 -14.07 2.44
CA TRP A 219 -3.30 -14.40 3.84
C TRP A 219 -3.63 -15.86 4.18
N VAL A 220 -4.73 -16.39 3.62
CA VAL A 220 -5.15 -17.77 3.89
C VAL A 220 -4.70 -18.76 2.81
N GLY A 221 -3.75 -18.40 1.94
CA GLY A 221 -3.20 -19.30 0.92
C GLY A 221 -4.20 -19.69 -0.18
N ARG A 222 -5.09 -18.77 -0.55
CA ARG A 222 -5.99 -18.87 -1.72
C ARG A 222 -5.49 -17.93 -2.81
N ASN A 223 -5.82 -18.28 -4.05
CA ASN A 223 -5.64 -17.42 -5.20
C ASN A 223 -6.79 -16.40 -5.30
N PHE A 224 -6.57 -15.34 -6.06
CA PHE A 224 -7.54 -14.26 -6.28
C PHE A 224 -7.69 -13.96 -7.76
N ILE A 225 -8.93 -13.72 -8.18
CA ILE A 225 -9.26 -13.11 -9.46
C ILE A 225 -10.27 -11.98 -9.21
N GLY A 226 -10.00 -10.81 -9.75
CA GLY A 226 -10.87 -9.66 -9.53
C GLY A 226 -10.35 -8.41 -10.18
N CYS A 227 -11.22 -7.40 -10.26
CA CYS A 227 -10.92 -6.14 -10.91
C CYS A 227 -11.67 -4.96 -10.30
N ASP A 228 -11.20 -3.77 -10.64
CA ASP A 228 -11.91 -2.51 -10.42
C ASP A 228 -11.80 -1.65 -11.68
N VAL A 229 -12.86 -0.90 -12.01
CA VAL A 229 -12.91 -0.02 -13.19
C VAL A 229 -11.87 1.09 -13.12
N ASN A 230 -11.54 1.58 -11.92
CA ASN A 230 -10.54 2.60 -11.69
C ASN A 230 -9.12 2.02 -11.60
N GLY A 231 -8.98 0.70 -11.65
CA GLY A 231 -7.71 0.01 -11.45
C GLY A 231 -7.21 0.18 -10.02
N MET A 232 -5.91 0.41 -9.87
CA MET A 232 -5.36 0.84 -8.57
C MET A 232 -5.99 2.20 -8.25
N GLU A 233 -6.89 2.29 -7.25
CA GLU A 233 -7.14 3.59 -6.63
C GLU A 233 -5.76 4.18 -6.33
N PRO A 234 -5.42 5.35 -6.91
CA PRO A 234 -4.18 6.00 -6.56
C PRO A 234 -4.34 6.38 -5.10
N ASP A 235 -3.70 5.62 -4.21
CA ASP A 235 -3.32 6.12 -2.91
C ASP A 235 -2.57 7.42 -3.21
N GLY A 236 -3.25 8.54 -3.00
CA GLY A 236 -2.83 9.83 -3.55
C GLY A 236 -1.42 10.18 -3.09
N GLY A 237 -0.54 10.42 -4.06
CA GLY A 237 0.81 10.92 -3.85
C GLY A 237 1.88 9.92 -4.26
N ALA A 238 2.91 10.42 -4.97
CA ALA A 238 4.14 9.79 -5.44
C ALA A 238 4.40 8.34 -4.99
N ALA A 239 4.72 7.45 -5.94
CA ALA A 239 5.11 6.05 -5.75
C ALA A 239 6.10 5.85 -4.58
N LEU A 240 5.57 5.55 -3.40
CA LEU A 240 6.36 5.20 -2.23
C LEU A 240 6.67 3.72 -2.24
N PRO A 241 7.82 3.31 -1.70
CA PRO A 241 8.25 1.93 -1.78
C PRO A 241 7.35 1.06 -0.92
N ARG A 242 6.55 0.21 -1.56
CA ARG A 242 5.91 -0.91 -0.88
C ARG A 242 6.84 -2.11 -0.94
N ILE A 243 6.80 -2.97 0.07
CA ILE A 243 7.61 -4.19 -0.02
C ILE A 243 7.03 -5.11 -1.10
N ASP A 244 5.70 -5.15 -1.24
CA ASP A 244 4.99 -6.01 -2.21
C ASP A 244 5.17 -5.62 -3.68
N ASP A 245 5.56 -4.39 -3.97
CA ASP A 245 5.90 -3.92 -5.33
C ASP A 245 7.36 -4.21 -5.72
N SER A 246 8.17 -4.71 -4.79
CA SER A 246 9.59 -4.94 -4.98
C SER A 246 9.82 -6.28 -5.68
N ASN A 247 10.88 -6.39 -6.48
CA ASN A 247 11.27 -7.66 -7.05
C ASN A 247 11.44 -8.73 -5.95
N PRO A 248 11.09 -10.00 -6.22
CA PRO A 248 11.30 -11.08 -5.27
C PRO A 248 12.73 -11.07 -4.73
N GLY A 249 12.87 -11.20 -3.42
CA GLY A 249 14.18 -11.17 -2.78
C GLY A 249 15.05 -12.39 -3.11
N ARG A 250 16.36 -12.25 -2.92
CA ARG A 250 17.31 -13.32 -3.24
C ARG A 250 17.17 -14.50 -2.29
N ARG A 251 17.13 -15.71 -2.87
CA ARG A 251 17.04 -16.97 -2.14
C ARG A 251 18.40 -17.60 -1.81
N ASP A 252 19.49 -17.07 -2.33
CA ASP A 252 20.87 -17.58 -2.19
C ASP A 252 21.82 -16.58 -1.49
N GLY A 253 21.24 -15.58 -0.81
CA GLY A 253 21.95 -14.45 -0.21
C GLY A 253 22.60 -14.75 1.14
N SER A 254 23.17 -13.69 1.75
CA SER A 254 23.69 -13.74 3.11
C SER A 254 22.61 -14.06 4.14
N TYR A 255 21.40 -13.51 3.96
CA TYR A 255 20.25 -13.80 4.82
C TYR A 255 19.86 -15.29 4.78
N THR A 256 19.86 -15.91 3.59
CA THR A 256 19.64 -17.36 3.46
C THR A 256 20.62 -18.15 4.30
N ARG A 257 21.93 -17.89 4.18
CA ARG A 257 22.96 -18.60 4.94
C ARG A 257 22.88 -18.35 6.44
N LEU A 258 22.40 -17.17 6.84
CA LEU A 258 22.27 -16.81 8.26
C LEU A 258 21.14 -17.58 8.94
N PHE A 259 20.01 -17.74 8.26
CA PHE A 259 18.82 -18.39 8.80
C PHE A 259 18.67 -19.86 8.36
N ASP A 260 19.55 -20.33 7.47
CA ASP A 260 19.46 -21.63 6.78
C ASP A 260 18.10 -21.85 6.10
N ASP A 261 17.51 -20.76 5.57
CA ASP A 261 16.15 -20.75 5.02
C ASP A 261 16.05 -19.79 3.84
N ALA A 262 15.63 -20.32 2.69
CA ALA A 262 15.54 -19.57 1.43
C ALA A 262 14.37 -18.58 1.40
N ASP A 263 13.27 -18.87 2.09
CA ASP A 263 12.08 -18.02 2.14
C ASP A 263 12.29 -16.86 3.11
N ILE A 264 12.89 -17.11 4.29
CA ILE A 264 13.33 -16.05 5.21
C ILE A 264 14.38 -15.17 4.52
N GLY A 265 15.33 -15.80 3.82
CA GLY A 265 16.36 -15.10 3.05
C GLY A 265 15.78 -14.15 2.00
N ALA A 266 14.80 -14.64 1.21
CA ALA A 266 14.10 -13.83 0.22
C ALA A 266 13.31 -12.68 0.86
N MET A 267 12.52 -12.95 1.89
CA MET A 267 11.73 -11.93 2.58
C MET A 267 12.62 -10.78 3.10
N LEU A 268 13.70 -11.10 3.81
CA LEU A 268 14.64 -10.11 4.35
C LEU A 268 15.40 -9.36 3.25
N SER A 269 15.80 -10.07 2.18
CA SER A 269 16.42 -9.44 1.01
C SER A 269 15.48 -8.45 0.34
N GLN A 270 14.18 -8.74 0.27
CA GLN A 270 13.18 -7.86 -0.32
C GLN A 270 12.98 -6.61 0.55
N ILE A 271 12.83 -6.77 1.88
CA ILE A 271 12.77 -5.65 2.84
C ILE A 271 13.99 -4.73 2.71
N HIS A 272 15.19 -5.31 2.64
CA HIS A 272 16.42 -4.55 2.48
C HIS A 272 16.42 -3.75 1.16
N ALA A 273 16.02 -4.38 0.05
CA ALA A 273 15.94 -3.70 -1.24
C ALA A 273 14.92 -2.54 -1.22
N THR A 274 13.76 -2.74 -0.59
CA THR A 274 12.75 -1.69 -0.38
C THR A 274 13.32 -0.52 0.44
N SER A 275 14.09 -0.81 1.49
CA SER A 275 14.75 0.21 2.32
C SER A 275 15.77 1.04 1.50
N ILE A 276 16.55 0.42 0.62
CA ILE A 276 17.45 1.15 -0.29
C ILE A 276 16.64 2.07 -1.23
N ARG A 277 15.55 1.57 -1.80
CA ARG A 277 14.69 2.36 -2.69
C ARG A 277 14.03 3.54 -1.96
N ALA A 278 13.74 3.41 -0.67
CA ALA A 278 13.22 4.52 0.14
C ALA A 278 14.15 5.73 0.20
N GLY A 279 15.47 5.52 0.13
CA GLY A 279 16.44 6.60 0.00
C GLY A 279 16.35 7.31 -1.36
N MET A 280 16.28 6.56 -2.46
CA MET A 280 16.13 7.14 -3.81
C MET A 280 14.82 7.94 -3.97
N GLU A 281 13.72 7.47 -3.36
CA GLU A 281 12.45 8.20 -3.38
C GLU A 281 12.48 9.46 -2.51
N LEU A 282 13.31 9.51 -1.46
CA LEU A 282 13.55 10.75 -0.72
C LEU A 282 14.14 11.82 -1.63
N GLU A 283 15.20 11.45 -2.37
CA GLU A 283 15.87 12.36 -3.29
C GLU A 283 14.89 12.89 -4.36
N ARG A 284 14.04 12.01 -4.88
CA ARG A 284 13.00 12.35 -5.86
C ARG A 284 11.94 13.28 -5.29
N ALA A 285 11.47 13.03 -4.07
CA ALA A 285 10.50 13.88 -3.39
C ALA A 285 11.02 15.30 -3.18
N ILE A 286 12.32 15.44 -2.84
CA ILE A 286 13.00 16.73 -2.72
C ILE A 286 13.14 17.41 -4.09
N GLN A 287 13.58 16.69 -5.12
CA GLN A 287 13.73 17.22 -6.48
C GLN A 287 12.41 17.72 -7.08
N ASN A 288 11.32 16.97 -6.90
CA ASN A 288 10.00 17.38 -7.39
C ASN A 288 9.55 18.69 -6.74
N ARG A 289 9.68 18.82 -5.41
CA ARG A 289 9.34 20.06 -4.70
C ARG A 289 10.25 21.22 -5.08
N ALA A 290 11.55 20.96 -5.24
CA ALA A 290 12.49 21.97 -5.73
C ALA A 290 12.12 22.45 -7.15
N LYS A 291 11.61 21.56 -8.00
CA LYS A 291 11.09 21.91 -9.32
C LYS A 291 9.80 22.74 -9.21
N ASP A 292 8.87 22.35 -8.34
CA ASP A 292 7.61 23.07 -8.12
C ASP A 292 7.85 24.49 -7.58
N CYS A 293 8.86 24.64 -6.71
CA CYS A 293 9.33 25.93 -6.20
C CYS A 293 10.23 26.69 -7.19
N GLN A 294 10.50 26.15 -8.38
CA GLN A 294 11.36 26.75 -9.41
C GLN A 294 12.80 27.05 -8.96
N ILE A 295 13.31 26.31 -7.99
CA ILE A 295 14.68 26.47 -7.45
C ILE A 295 15.67 25.44 -8.02
N LEU A 296 15.19 24.43 -8.75
CA LEU A 296 16.04 23.39 -9.35
C LEU A 296 16.83 23.94 -10.55
N ILE A 297 18.16 23.82 -10.50
CA ILE A 297 19.08 24.25 -11.56
C ILE A 297 19.09 23.20 -12.67
N PRO A 298 18.69 23.54 -13.92
CA PRO A 298 18.67 22.58 -15.03
C PRO A 298 20.06 22.40 -15.68
N ASP A 299 20.90 23.43 -15.63
CA ASP A 299 22.24 23.48 -16.21
C ASP A 299 23.16 24.30 -15.29
N LEU A 300 24.15 23.64 -14.70
CA LEU A 300 25.05 24.24 -13.73
C LEU A 300 26.08 25.18 -14.36
N ASP A 301 26.60 24.87 -15.55
CA ASP A 301 27.60 25.73 -16.20
C ASP A 301 26.94 27.02 -16.71
N ALA A 302 25.71 26.93 -17.22
CA ALA A 302 24.91 28.10 -17.57
C ALA A 302 24.53 28.93 -16.33
N PHE A 303 24.28 28.29 -15.19
CA PHE A 303 23.99 28.98 -13.93
C PHE A 303 25.23 29.74 -13.40
N LEU A 304 26.41 29.11 -13.43
CA LEU A 304 27.66 29.68 -12.94
C LEU A 304 28.21 30.81 -13.84
N SER A 305 27.95 30.75 -15.16
CA SER A 305 28.44 31.74 -16.13
C SER A 305 27.59 33.02 -16.23
N ARG A 306 26.36 33.02 -15.69
CA ARG A 306 25.48 34.21 -15.71
C ARG A 306 25.98 35.25 -14.71
N SER A 307 26.20 36.46 -15.20
CA SER A 307 26.53 37.66 -14.39
C SER A 307 25.31 38.31 -13.71
N HIS A 308 24.13 37.70 -13.76
CA HIS A 308 22.92 38.23 -13.12
C HIS A 308 22.78 37.70 -11.68
N ASN A 309 22.64 38.62 -10.73
CA ASN A 309 22.34 38.35 -9.32
C ASN A 309 20.89 37.87 -9.21
N PHE A 310 20.67 36.55 -9.23
CA PHE A 310 19.38 35.99 -8.84
C PHE A 310 19.31 35.96 -7.32
N ASP A 311 18.45 36.78 -6.73
CA ASP A 311 18.22 36.74 -5.28
C ASP A 311 17.38 35.51 -4.95
N GLY A 312 17.95 34.57 -4.20
CA GLY A 312 17.26 33.31 -3.88
C GLY A 312 18.19 32.17 -3.49
N VAL A 313 17.58 31.00 -3.29
CA VAL A 313 18.27 29.73 -3.04
C VAL A 313 18.01 28.81 -4.23
N PHE A 314 19.07 28.16 -4.73
CA PHE A 314 19.01 27.30 -5.90
C PHE A 314 19.68 25.95 -5.62
N LEU A 315 19.09 24.89 -6.15
CA LEU A 315 19.51 23.50 -5.91
C LEU A 315 20.03 22.86 -7.19
N ALA A 316 21.26 22.36 -7.19
CA ALA A 316 21.74 21.44 -8.22
C ALA A 316 21.78 20.02 -7.66
N ASP A 317 21.13 19.08 -8.35
CA ASP A 317 21.19 17.66 -7.98
C ASP A 317 22.47 16.98 -8.52
N LYS A 318 22.78 15.81 -7.97
CA LYS A 318 23.93 14.98 -8.36
C LYS A 318 24.08 14.77 -9.88
N LYS A 319 22.98 14.65 -10.63
CA LYS A 319 23.03 14.43 -12.10
C LYS A 319 23.45 15.70 -12.82
N VAL A 320 22.97 16.85 -12.36
CA VAL A 320 23.34 18.17 -12.88
C VAL A 320 24.81 18.48 -12.55
N VAL A 321 25.24 18.24 -11.31
CA VAL A 321 26.65 18.43 -10.90
C VAL A 321 27.58 17.54 -11.74
N ARG A 322 27.23 16.27 -11.93
CA ARG A 322 28.01 15.32 -12.74
C ARG A 322 28.19 15.75 -14.20
N LYS A 323 27.25 16.51 -14.76
CA LYS A 323 27.31 16.99 -16.15
C LYS A 323 28.15 18.27 -16.31
N SER A 324 28.46 18.97 -15.22
CA SER A 324 29.17 20.24 -15.26
C SER A 324 30.63 20.07 -15.71
N GLN A 325 31.03 20.85 -16.71
CA GLN A 325 32.41 20.98 -17.13
C GLN A 325 33.22 21.86 -16.18
N THR A 326 32.56 22.82 -15.52
CA THR A 326 33.20 23.74 -14.56
C THR A 326 33.65 22.99 -13.31
N ILE A 327 32.74 22.28 -12.63
CA ILE A 327 33.05 21.62 -11.35
C ILE A 327 33.72 20.25 -11.55
N GLY A 328 33.44 19.56 -12.66
CA GLY A 328 34.21 18.41 -13.15
C GLY A 328 33.89 17.04 -12.52
N ALA A 329 34.53 16.00 -13.08
CA ALA A 329 34.30 14.58 -12.77
C ALA A 329 35.06 14.10 -11.50
N GLY A 330 34.40 13.24 -10.72
CA GLY A 330 34.85 12.73 -9.42
C GLY A 330 33.68 12.20 -8.57
N THR A 331 33.91 11.83 -7.31
CA THR A 331 32.83 11.54 -6.35
C THR A 331 32.00 12.81 -6.15
N GLN A 332 30.70 12.73 -6.42
CA GLN A 332 29.80 13.88 -6.38
C GLN A 332 28.96 13.89 -5.12
N PRO A 333 28.79 15.05 -4.47
CA PRO A 333 27.78 15.22 -3.42
C PRO A 333 26.38 14.96 -4.00
N ASP A 334 25.42 14.71 -3.12
CA ASP A 334 24.03 14.53 -3.56
C ASP A 334 23.41 15.84 -4.05
N TYR A 335 23.76 16.95 -3.40
CA TYR A 335 23.30 18.28 -3.79
C TYR A 335 24.34 19.38 -3.62
N LEU A 336 24.22 20.42 -4.44
CA LEU A 336 24.78 21.75 -4.19
C LEU A 336 23.65 22.74 -3.97
N VAL A 337 23.72 23.52 -2.88
CA VAL A 337 22.73 24.55 -2.55
C VAL A 337 23.39 25.92 -2.62
N PHE A 338 23.05 26.71 -3.64
CA PHE A 338 23.56 28.05 -3.82
C PHE A 338 22.65 29.06 -3.11
N ASP A 339 23.16 29.69 -2.05
CA ASP A 339 22.51 30.79 -1.33
C ASP A 339 23.03 32.12 -1.86
N GLN A 340 22.18 32.78 -2.65
CA GLN A 340 22.43 34.11 -3.24
C GLN A 340 21.62 35.23 -2.58
N ARG A 341 20.90 34.92 -1.50
CA ARG A 341 20.04 35.90 -0.81
C ARG A 341 20.88 37.07 -0.30
N HIS A 342 20.37 38.28 -0.47
CA HIS A 342 21.01 39.52 -0.01
C HIS A 342 22.44 39.71 -0.53
N GLY A 343 22.73 39.21 -1.74
CA GLY A 343 24.05 39.33 -2.37
C GLY A 343 25.11 38.38 -1.80
N ARG A 344 24.70 37.39 -1.00
CA ARG A 344 25.59 36.32 -0.53
C ARG A 344 26.09 35.50 -1.74
N ARG A 345 27.32 34.97 -1.66
CA ARG A 345 27.87 34.01 -2.63
C ARG A 345 28.36 32.79 -1.87
N HIS A 346 27.41 31.95 -1.43
CA HIS A 346 27.70 30.77 -0.64
C HIS A 346 27.07 29.52 -1.26
N CYS A 347 27.78 28.39 -1.18
CA CYS A 347 27.37 27.11 -1.73
C CYS A 347 27.53 26.03 -0.65
N TYR A 348 26.42 25.43 -0.22
CA TYR A 348 26.47 24.27 0.66
C TYR A 348 26.64 23.01 -0.18
N VAL A 349 27.66 22.22 0.14
CA VAL A 349 27.92 20.89 -0.42
C VAL A 349 27.23 19.87 0.47
N VAL A 350 26.09 19.35 0.02
CA VAL A 350 25.18 18.56 0.87
C VAL A 350 25.28 17.09 0.55
N GLU A 351 25.57 16.28 1.57
CA GLU A 351 25.41 14.83 1.56
C GLU A 351 24.09 14.48 2.27
N LEU A 352 23.20 13.74 1.61
CA LEU A 352 21.88 13.42 2.14
C LEU A 352 21.84 11.96 2.63
N LYS A 353 21.39 11.77 3.86
CA LYS A 353 21.16 10.46 4.47
C LYS A 353 19.72 10.36 4.94
N ASP A 354 19.11 9.20 4.77
CA ASP A 354 17.73 8.96 5.21
C ASP A 354 17.65 8.86 6.76
N GLY A 355 18.64 8.23 7.39
CA GLY A 355 18.73 8.06 8.85
C GLY A 355 20.13 8.33 9.41
N ASP A 356 20.39 7.89 10.64
CA ASP A 356 21.57 8.21 11.45
C ASP A 356 22.45 7.01 11.85
N VAL A 357 22.11 5.80 11.38
CA VAL A 357 22.92 4.59 11.59
C VAL A 357 23.92 4.44 10.44
N PHE A 358 25.22 4.56 10.76
CA PHE A 358 26.29 4.60 9.75
C PHE A 358 27.34 3.50 9.93
N ASP A 359 27.75 2.89 8.81
CA ASP A 359 28.95 2.04 8.75
C ASP A 359 30.19 2.93 8.76
N THR A 360 31.06 2.72 9.75
CA THR A 360 32.21 3.57 10.01
C THR A 360 33.20 3.67 8.86
N LYS A 361 33.44 2.55 8.14
CA LYS A 361 34.38 2.56 7.01
C LYS A 361 33.82 3.30 5.81
N LYS A 362 32.49 3.24 5.64
CA LYS A 362 31.79 3.95 4.57
C LYS A 362 31.79 5.46 4.84
N THR A 363 31.55 5.84 6.09
CA THR A 363 31.55 7.23 6.53
C THR A 363 32.89 7.93 6.33
N ASP A 364 34.02 7.29 6.67
CA ASP A 364 35.35 7.88 6.51
C ASP A 364 35.62 8.22 5.02
N GLY A 365 35.33 7.28 4.10
CA GLY A 365 35.50 7.49 2.67
C GLY A 365 34.55 8.55 2.06
N GLU A 366 33.34 8.70 2.61
CA GLU A 366 32.38 9.73 2.19
C GLU A 366 32.86 11.13 2.58
N ILE A 367 33.36 11.31 3.81
CA ILE A 367 33.89 12.61 4.28
C ILE A 367 35.14 13.02 3.50
N ASP A 368 36.08 12.10 3.29
CA ASP A 368 37.29 12.36 2.50
C ASP A 368 36.94 12.78 1.07
N SER A 369 35.91 12.14 0.48
CA SER A 369 35.42 12.48 -0.86
C SER A 369 34.81 13.89 -0.91
N LEU A 370 34.02 14.29 0.09
CA LEU A 370 33.41 15.62 0.16
C LEU A 370 34.47 16.72 0.35
N ASN A 371 35.47 16.49 1.21
CA ASN A 371 36.57 17.42 1.43
C ASN A 371 37.39 17.64 0.14
N ASN A 372 37.70 16.55 -0.57
CA ASN A 372 38.40 16.64 -1.85
C ASN A 372 37.56 17.42 -2.89
N PHE A 373 36.25 17.17 -2.94
CA PHE A 373 35.34 17.89 -3.82
C PHE A 373 35.36 19.40 -3.53
N VAL A 374 35.23 19.82 -2.26
CA VAL A 374 35.28 21.23 -1.86
C VAL A 374 36.59 21.90 -2.26
N GLN A 375 37.73 21.24 -2.02
CA GLN A 375 39.05 21.78 -2.36
C GLN A 375 39.22 22.03 -3.87
N VAL A 376 38.65 21.17 -4.71
CA VAL A 376 38.70 21.30 -6.16
C VAL A 376 37.70 22.35 -6.64
N ALA A 377 36.45 22.29 -6.18
CA ALA A 377 35.36 23.15 -6.63
C ALA A 377 35.58 24.62 -6.22
N ALA A 378 36.10 24.89 -5.02
CA ALA A 378 36.37 26.25 -4.54
C ALA A 378 37.38 27.03 -5.39
N ARG A 379 38.22 26.35 -6.19
CA ARG A 379 39.17 27.00 -7.13
C ARG A 379 38.53 27.36 -8.47
N ARG A 380 37.30 26.92 -8.72
CA ARG A 380 36.64 27.00 -10.04
C ARG A 380 35.38 27.84 -10.05
N ILE A 381 34.82 28.16 -8.88
CA ILE A 381 33.60 28.95 -8.75
C ILE A 381 33.80 30.10 -7.77
N GLU A 382 33.12 31.22 -8.00
CA GLU A 382 33.18 32.42 -7.14
C GLU A 382 32.22 32.32 -5.93
N TYR A 383 32.21 31.16 -5.26
CA TYR A 383 31.39 30.92 -4.08
C TYR A 383 32.28 30.46 -2.93
N SER A 384 31.90 30.83 -1.71
CA SER A 384 32.38 30.13 -0.51
C SER A 384 31.68 28.77 -0.41
N LEU A 385 32.41 27.71 -0.10
CA LEU A 385 31.88 26.35 0.02
C LEU A 385 31.92 25.88 1.47
N GLU A 386 30.86 25.22 1.92
CA GLU A 386 30.78 24.59 3.24
C GLU A 386 30.10 23.22 3.12
N ILE A 387 30.62 22.21 3.82
CA ILE A 387 30.03 20.87 3.83
C ILE A 387 28.85 20.86 4.79
N ARG A 388 27.75 20.23 4.37
CA ARG A 388 26.58 19.96 5.20
C ARG A 388 26.20 18.51 5.08
N VAL A 389 26.07 17.82 6.22
CA VAL A 389 25.56 16.46 6.23
C VAL A 389 24.15 16.47 6.80
N CYS A 390 23.21 16.07 5.95
CA CYS A 390 21.79 16.08 6.26
C CYS A 390 21.32 14.67 6.60
N SER A 391 20.86 14.44 7.84
CA SER A 391 20.08 13.24 8.17
C SER A 391 18.60 13.60 8.21
N PHE A 392 17.83 13.11 7.25
CA PHE A 392 16.51 13.66 6.95
C PHE A 392 15.45 13.33 8.02
N ASN A 393 15.45 12.09 8.52
CA ASN A 393 14.49 11.66 9.54
C ASN A 393 14.98 11.83 10.99
N GLN A 394 16.26 12.15 11.20
CA GLN A 394 16.79 12.41 12.54
C GLN A 394 16.64 13.91 12.89
N ARG A 395 16.07 14.18 14.07
CA ARG A 395 15.80 15.55 14.56
C ARG A 395 16.85 16.03 15.55
N ASP A 396 17.57 15.12 16.20
CA ASP A 396 18.64 15.45 17.13
C ASP A 396 19.98 15.56 16.39
N LYS A 397 20.50 16.78 16.26
CA LYS A 397 21.81 17.04 15.63
C LYS A 397 22.96 16.33 16.35
N SER A 398 22.85 16.15 17.67
CA SER A 398 23.85 15.43 18.46
C SER A 398 23.85 13.95 18.12
N ALA A 399 22.67 13.35 17.93
CA ALA A 399 22.54 11.96 17.49
C ALA A 399 23.16 11.76 16.10
N ILE A 400 22.96 12.71 15.18
CA ILE A 400 23.60 12.68 13.86
C ILE A 400 25.12 12.75 14.00
N ALA A 401 25.65 13.76 14.70
CA ALA A 401 27.09 13.93 14.89
C ALA A 401 27.74 12.69 15.56
N ASN A 402 27.06 12.10 16.54
CA ASN A 402 27.46 10.85 17.20
C ASN A 402 27.46 9.66 16.25
N GLY A 403 26.46 9.56 15.35
CA GLY A 403 26.42 8.57 14.29
C GLY A 403 27.64 8.64 13.37
N PHE A 404 28.11 9.87 13.09
CA PHE A 404 29.37 10.13 12.37
C PHE A 404 30.62 10.01 13.27
N LYS A 405 30.49 9.48 14.48
CA LYS A 405 31.57 9.31 15.47
C LYS A 405 32.39 10.59 15.70
N ASN A 406 31.72 11.75 15.72
CA ASN A 406 32.34 13.07 15.88
C ASN A 406 33.37 13.43 14.79
N ARG A 407 33.28 12.81 13.60
CA ARG A 407 34.07 13.20 12.42
C ARG A 407 33.58 14.47 11.74
N ILE A 408 32.37 14.88 12.08
CA ILE A 408 31.67 16.05 11.56
C ILE A 408 31.31 16.90 12.76
N ASP A 409 31.56 18.19 12.68
CA ASP A 409 31.18 19.11 13.75
C ASP A 409 29.66 19.28 13.77
N ILE A 410 29.07 19.50 14.95
CA ILE A 410 27.63 19.71 15.07
C ILE A 410 27.15 20.91 14.23
N SER A 411 28.03 21.89 14.01
CA SER A 411 27.77 23.04 13.14
C SER A 411 27.69 22.67 11.67
N GLU A 412 28.19 21.51 11.22
CA GLU A 412 28.10 21.01 9.85
C GLU A 412 26.86 20.11 9.62
N VAL A 413 26.10 19.83 10.68
CA VAL A 413 24.93 18.94 10.65
C VAL A 413 23.63 19.69 10.31
N TRP A 414 22.88 19.13 9.37
CA TRP A 414 21.49 19.48 9.09
C TRP A 414 20.54 18.33 9.43
N THR A 415 19.40 18.69 10.00
CA THR A 415 18.20 17.83 9.99
C THR A 415 17.46 17.99 8.66
N GLY A 416 16.53 17.08 8.36
CA GLY A 416 15.64 17.27 7.21
C GLY A 416 14.87 18.60 7.26
N SER A 417 14.50 19.06 8.46
CA SER A 417 13.84 20.35 8.66
C SER A 417 14.75 21.54 8.31
N ASP A 418 16.03 21.51 8.72
CA ASP A 418 17.00 22.56 8.36
C ASP A 418 17.19 22.63 6.84
N PHE A 419 17.33 21.46 6.20
CA PHE A 419 17.56 21.37 4.77
C PHE A 419 16.35 21.85 3.96
N CYS A 420 15.15 21.36 4.30
CA CYS A 420 13.90 21.82 3.67
C CYS A 420 13.67 23.32 3.91
N GLY A 421 13.96 23.82 5.12
CA GLY A 421 13.87 25.24 5.44
C GLY A 421 14.83 26.10 4.62
N MET A 422 16.05 25.62 4.37
CA MET A 422 17.01 26.31 3.47
C MET A 422 16.47 26.40 2.04
N LEU A 423 15.83 25.34 1.55
CA LEU A 423 15.26 25.28 0.20
C LEU A 423 13.89 25.96 0.07
N GLY A 424 13.22 26.25 1.18
CA GLY A 424 11.84 26.75 1.15
C GLY A 424 10.80 25.70 0.71
N ILE A 425 11.08 24.41 0.94
CA ILE A 425 10.15 23.30 0.61
C ILE A 425 9.51 22.73 1.88
N ASP A 426 8.30 22.17 1.76
CA ASP A 426 7.55 21.64 2.91
C ASP A 426 8.09 20.28 3.39
N TYR A 427 8.78 20.30 4.52
CA TYR A 427 9.30 19.10 5.21
C TYR A 427 8.19 18.13 5.65
N HIS A 428 7.09 18.64 6.20
CA HIS A 428 6.01 17.80 6.72
C HIS A 428 5.24 17.11 5.60
N ALA A 429 5.08 17.77 4.45
CA ALA A 429 4.50 17.13 3.28
C ALA A 429 5.33 15.92 2.82
N ILE A 430 6.68 16.02 2.82
CA ILE A 430 7.58 14.91 2.48
C ILE A 430 7.43 13.76 3.50
N LEU A 431 7.37 14.07 4.79
CA LEU A 431 7.20 13.04 5.83
C LEU A 431 5.84 12.34 5.72
N ASN A 432 4.76 13.10 5.55
CA ASN A 432 3.41 12.55 5.47
C ASN A 432 3.27 11.60 4.28
N GLU A 433 3.80 12.00 3.12
CA GLU A 433 3.94 11.10 1.97
C GLU A 433 4.67 9.82 2.41
N ARG A 434 5.89 9.93 2.95
CA ARG A 434 6.71 8.76 3.31
C ARG A 434 6.08 7.79 4.33
N THR A 435 5.12 8.23 5.13
CA THR A 435 4.40 7.38 6.08
C THR A 435 3.17 6.67 5.48
N ALA A 436 2.68 7.06 4.30
CA ALA A 436 1.42 6.60 3.74
C ALA A 436 1.33 5.08 3.49
N HIS A 437 2.46 4.38 3.35
CA HIS A 437 2.50 2.92 3.14
C HIS A 437 3.08 2.15 4.33
N ALA A 438 3.34 2.80 5.46
CA ALA A 438 3.92 2.14 6.63
C ALA A 438 3.01 1.01 7.16
N GLU A 439 1.70 1.20 7.14
CA GLU A 439 0.74 0.17 7.54
C GLU A 439 0.76 -1.02 6.58
N SER A 440 0.60 -0.78 5.27
CA SER A 440 0.67 -1.82 4.24
C SER A 440 1.98 -2.62 4.31
N ASN A 441 3.11 -1.96 4.58
CA ASN A 441 4.40 -2.61 4.74
C ASN A 441 4.48 -3.47 6.02
N ARG A 442 3.89 -3.03 7.15
CA ARG A 442 3.79 -3.85 8.38
C ARG A 442 2.94 -5.09 8.15
N GLU A 443 1.81 -4.93 7.47
CA GLU A 443 0.90 -6.03 7.17
C GLU A 443 1.53 -7.03 6.21
N TRP A 444 2.23 -6.54 5.17
CA TRP A 444 3.01 -7.38 4.28
C TRP A 444 4.06 -8.18 5.04
N LEU A 445 4.79 -7.54 5.96
CA LEU A 445 5.81 -8.22 6.76
C LEU A 445 5.20 -9.37 7.57
N VAL A 446 4.14 -9.09 8.33
CA VAL A 446 3.46 -10.12 9.14
C VAL A 446 2.89 -11.22 8.26
N SER A 447 2.24 -10.86 7.15
CA SER A 447 1.70 -11.83 6.20
C SER A 447 2.80 -12.72 5.63
N SER A 448 3.89 -12.16 5.12
CA SER A 448 5.05 -12.89 4.59
C SER A 448 5.66 -13.82 5.63
N MET A 449 5.84 -13.34 6.87
CA MET A 449 6.31 -14.19 7.98
C MET A 449 5.37 -15.36 8.24
N MET A 450 4.05 -15.11 8.26
CA MET A 450 3.06 -16.16 8.48
C MET A 450 2.94 -17.12 7.30
N HIS A 451 3.43 -16.80 6.10
CA HIS A 451 3.46 -17.76 4.98
C HIS A 451 4.56 -18.80 5.14
N ILE A 452 5.63 -18.48 5.88
CA ILE A 452 6.76 -19.38 6.13
C ILE A 452 6.35 -20.38 7.23
N PRO A 453 6.26 -21.70 6.94
CA PRO A 453 5.74 -22.69 7.88
C PRO A 453 6.45 -22.71 9.23
N GLU A 454 7.78 -22.63 9.22
CA GLU A 454 8.65 -22.65 10.38
C GLU A 454 8.41 -21.42 11.27
N LEU A 455 8.36 -20.23 10.69
CA LEU A 455 8.05 -18.99 11.44
C LEU A 455 6.62 -19.00 12.00
N ARG A 456 5.66 -19.51 11.23
CA ARG A 456 4.28 -19.66 11.70
C ARG A 456 4.20 -20.58 12.91
N GLN A 457 4.95 -21.68 12.90
CA GLN A 457 5.00 -22.62 14.03
C GLN A 457 5.66 -22.00 15.26
N ILE A 458 6.81 -21.35 15.09
CA ILE A 458 7.51 -20.63 16.17
C ILE A 458 6.60 -19.55 16.79
N ALA A 459 5.91 -18.77 15.96
CA ALA A 459 4.98 -17.75 16.44
C ALA A 459 3.84 -18.34 17.27
N ARG A 460 3.26 -19.49 16.86
CA ARG A 460 2.22 -20.17 17.64
C ARG A 460 2.72 -20.62 19.01
N GLU A 461 3.91 -21.21 19.06
CA GLU A 461 4.52 -21.67 20.31
C GLU A 461 4.81 -20.50 21.26
N PHE A 462 5.32 -19.39 20.73
CA PHE A 462 5.59 -18.18 21.50
C PHE A 462 4.32 -17.56 22.07
N LEU A 463 3.27 -17.45 21.24
CA LEU A 463 1.97 -16.92 21.67
C LEU A 463 1.27 -17.82 22.70
N ALA A 464 1.47 -19.14 22.63
CA ALA A 464 0.93 -20.08 23.63
C ALA A 464 1.60 -19.95 25.00
N GLN A 465 2.83 -19.43 25.06
CA GLN A 465 3.62 -19.26 26.28
C GLN A 465 3.50 -17.85 26.89
N THR A 466 2.92 -16.90 26.16
CA THR A 466 2.75 -15.52 26.61
C THR A 466 1.37 -15.36 27.24
N PRO A 467 1.23 -14.92 28.51
CA PRO A 467 -0.07 -14.60 29.08
C PRO A 467 -0.78 -13.54 28.22
N ASN A 468 -2.09 -13.70 28.00
CA ASN A 468 -2.90 -12.67 27.35
C ASN A 468 -2.91 -11.41 28.25
N ASP A 469 -2.09 -10.42 27.91
CA ASP A 469 -2.16 -9.05 28.45
C ASP A 469 -3.05 -8.16 27.57
#